data_AF-A0A6M1L413-F1
#
_entry.id   AF-A0A6M1L413-F1
#
_cell.length_a   1.000
_cell.length_b   1.000
_cell.length_c   1.000
_cell.angle_alpha   90.00
_cell.angle_beta   90.00
_cell.angle_gamma   90.00
#
_symmetry.space_group_name_H-M   'P 1'
#
loop_
_entity.id
_entity.type
_entity.pdbx_description
1 polymer ?
#
loop_
_entity_poly.entity_id
_entity_poly.type
_entity_poly.pdbx_seq_one_letter_code
_entity_poly.pdbx_strand_id
1 'polypeptide(L)'
;MEYDKLPSWKDLPDLELYLDQVLLYVNQVTQLNQATDHKLLTASMINNYVKHGYIDKPIKKKYQKKQVARLIAISILKNVFPIQDISQVLTSLQATSSSEVLYDTFVNYWNNGLTQSTPEIISYACQTVKDYQHTMKLSREMENTKHEPNL
;
A
#
# COMPACT_ATOMS: atom_id res chain seq x y z
N MET A 1 9.54 -11.51 -10.71
CA MET A 1 8.12 -11.42 -10.31
C MET A 1 7.65 -10.02 -10.67
N GLU A 2 6.66 -9.93 -11.55
CA GLU A 2 6.11 -8.65 -11.99
C GLU A 2 5.03 -8.25 -11.00
N TYR A 3 5.35 -7.28 -10.13
CA TYR A 3 4.37 -6.62 -9.28
C TYR A 3 3.85 -5.40 -10.04
N ASP A 4 2.56 -5.09 -9.92
CA ASP A 4 2.04 -3.88 -10.55
C ASP A 4 2.75 -2.66 -9.97
N LYS A 5 3.11 -1.75 -10.88
CA LYS A 5 3.82 -0.53 -10.52
C LYS A 5 2.87 0.42 -9.80
N LEU A 6 3.35 1.00 -8.72
CA LEU A 6 2.66 2.07 -8.02
C LEU A 6 2.93 3.42 -8.72
N PRO A 7 1.93 4.32 -8.77
CA PRO A 7 2.11 5.66 -9.32
C PRO A 7 3.05 6.46 -8.42
N SER A 8 3.95 7.24 -9.03
CA SER A 8 4.80 8.19 -8.29
C SER A 8 3.96 9.36 -7.78
N TRP A 9 4.51 10.18 -6.88
CA TRP A 9 3.80 11.31 -6.29
C TRP A 9 3.20 12.24 -7.34
N LYS A 10 3.96 12.57 -8.39
CA LYS A 10 3.48 13.42 -9.50
C LYS A 10 2.30 12.82 -10.27
N ASP A 11 2.16 11.51 -10.27
CA ASP A 11 1.09 10.80 -10.99
C ASP A 11 -0.18 10.64 -10.13
N LEU A 12 -0.11 10.97 -8.84
CA LEU A 12 -1.29 11.03 -7.98
C LEU A 12 -2.20 12.21 -8.36
N PRO A 13 -3.53 12.10 -8.20
CA PRO A 13 -4.46 13.18 -8.48
C PRO A 13 -4.10 14.48 -7.75
N ASP A 14 -4.03 15.58 -8.49
CA ASP A 14 -3.85 16.93 -7.91
C ASP A 14 -5.15 17.49 -7.29
N LEU A 15 -6.30 16.96 -7.73
CA LEU A 15 -7.61 17.31 -7.21
C LEU A 15 -7.85 16.65 -5.85
N GLU A 16 -8.44 17.40 -4.92
CA GLU A 16 -8.92 16.83 -3.66
C GLU A 16 -10.14 15.92 -3.91
N LEU A 17 -10.10 14.70 -3.36
CA LEU A 17 -11.04 13.62 -3.67
C LEU A 17 -12.09 13.42 -2.58
N TYR A 18 -13.33 13.11 -2.95
CA TYR A 18 -14.33 12.59 -2.01
C TYR A 18 -14.03 11.14 -1.62
N LEU A 19 -14.63 10.67 -0.53
CA LEU A 19 -14.35 9.35 0.05
C LEU A 19 -14.53 8.19 -0.96
N ASP A 20 -15.60 8.22 -1.75
CA ASP A 20 -15.89 7.25 -2.81
C ASP A 20 -14.81 7.26 -3.91
N GLN A 21 -14.34 8.44 -4.31
CA GLN A 21 -13.26 8.60 -5.28
C GLN A 21 -11.92 8.09 -4.73
N VAL A 22 -11.63 8.34 -3.45
CA VAL A 22 -10.44 7.79 -2.77
C VAL A 22 -10.50 6.27 -2.74
N LEU A 23 -11.65 5.69 -2.38
CA LEU A 23 -11.82 4.24 -2.35
C LEU A 23 -11.63 3.63 -3.72
N LEU A 24 -12.23 4.21 -4.75
CA LEU A 24 -12.06 3.75 -6.14
C LEU A 24 -10.59 3.79 -6.54
N TYR A 25 -9.95 4.96 -6.39
CA TYR A 25 -8.58 5.17 -6.82
C TYR A 25 -7.57 4.30 -6.06
N VAL A 26 -7.61 4.28 -4.73
CA VAL A 26 -6.66 3.52 -3.92
C VAL A 26 -6.83 2.01 -4.17
N ASN A 27 -8.08 1.52 -4.26
CA ASN A 27 -8.29 0.11 -4.55
C ASN A 27 -7.79 -0.26 -5.95
N GLN A 28 -7.99 0.56 -6.97
CA GLN A 28 -7.46 0.31 -8.31
C GLN A 28 -5.93 0.25 -8.32
N VAL A 29 -5.26 1.18 -7.63
CA VAL A 29 -3.80 1.24 -7.56
C VAL A 29 -3.19 0.10 -6.75
N THR A 30 -3.89 -0.37 -5.71
CA THR A 30 -3.36 -1.35 -4.75
C THR A 30 -3.86 -2.77 -4.97
N GLN A 31 -4.70 -2.99 -5.99
CA GLN A 31 -5.12 -4.32 -6.42
C GLN A 31 -3.98 -5.02 -7.17
N LEU A 32 -2.91 -5.31 -6.42
CA LEU A 32 -1.73 -6.04 -6.85
C LEU A 32 -2.10 -7.50 -7.10
N ASN A 33 -2.24 -7.89 -8.36
CA ASN A 33 -2.56 -9.26 -8.80
C ASN A 33 -3.78 -9.92 -8.11
N GLN A 34 -4.74 -10.37 -8.93
CA GLN A 34 -5.95 -11.11 -8.49
C GLN A 34 -5.65 -12.41 -7.71
N ALA A 35 -4.38 -12.80 -7.63
CA ALA A 35 -3.87 -13.99 -6.95
C ALA A 35 -3.74 -13.86 -5.43
N THR A 36 -4.20 -12.77 -4.80
CA THR A 36 -4.31 -12.70 -3.33
C THR A 36 -5.69 -12.21 -2.93
N ASP A 37 -6.28 -12.77 -1.86
CA ASP A 37 -7.52 -12.28 -1.22
C ASP A 37 -7.26 -10.96 -0.49
N HIS A 38 -6.76 -9.99 -1.24
CA HIS A 38 -6.38 -8.71 -0.71
C HIS A 38 -7.65 -7.99 -0.27
N LYS A 39 -7.77 -7.77 1.04
CA LYS A 39 -8.91 -7.04 1.59
C LYS A 39 -8.85 -5.59 1.11
N LEU A 40 -9.77 -5.24 0.21
CA LEU A 40 -9.95 -3.91 -0.32
C LEU A 40 -10.18 -2.89 0.80
N LEU A 41 -9.72 -1.67 0.57
CA LEU A 41 -9.98 -0.53 1.42
C LEU A 41 -11.48 -0.22 1.41
N THR A 42 -12.05 0.02 2.60
CA THR A 42 -13.47 0.33 2.77
C THR A 42 -13.66 1.66 3.48
N ALA A 43 -14.85 2.27 3.34
CA ALA A 43 -15.21 3.50 4.04
C ALA A 43 -15.05 3.40 5.55
N SER A 44 -15.45 2.26 6.15
CA SER A 44 -15.28 2.02 7.59
C SER A 44 -13.81 2.01 7.99
N MET A 45 -12.93 1.39 7.19
CA MET A 45 -11.49 1.38 7.47
C MET A 45 -10.90 2.79 7.42
N ILE A 46 -11.21 3.59 6.40
CA ILE A 46 -10.74 4.99 6.32
C ILE A 46 -11.24 5.78 7.53
N ASN A 47 -12.52 5.64 7.89
CA ASN A 47 -13.08 6.32 9.06
C ASN A 47 -12.37 5.89 10.36
N ASN A 48 -12.05 4.61 10.52
CA ASN A 48 -11.28 4.12 11.66
C ASN A 48 -9.86 4.69 11.66
N TYR A 49 -9.20 4.77 10.51
CA TYR A 49 -7.86 5.37 10.38
C TYR A 49 -7.85 6.85 10.75
N VAL A 50 -8.87 7.60 10.32
CA VAL A 50 -9.03 9.01 10.71
C VAL A 50 -9.32 9.15 12.21
N LYS A 51 -10.21 8.30 12.76
CA LYS A 51 -10.55 8.29 14.18
C LYS A 51 -9.34 8.04 15.08
N HIS A 52 -8.45 7.14 14.67
CA HIS A 52 -7.24 6.78 15.41
C HIS A 52 -6.00 7.62 15.06
N GLY A 53 -6.13 8.59 14.15
CA GLY A 53 -5.03 9.48 13.76
C GLY A 53 -3.98 8.85 12.84
N TYR A 54 -4.28 7.70 12.24
CA TYR A 54 -3.38 7.05 11.27
C TYR A 54 -3.39 7.76 9.92
N ILE A 55 -4.46 8.52 9.63
CA ILE A 55 -4.62 9.42 8.49
C ILE A 55 -5.18 10.75 9.01
N ASP A 56 -4.68 11.87 8.49
CA ASP A 56 -5.23 13.20 8.81
C ASP A 56 -6.74 13.29 8.51
N LYS A 57 -7.46 14.16 9.22
CA LYS A 57 -8.88 14.39 8.93
C LYS A 57 -9.07 15.01 7.52
N PRO A 58 -10.10 14.61 6.76
CA PRO A 58 -10.41 15.25 5.49
C PRO A 58 -10.80 16.72 5.69
N ILE A 59 -10.42 17.58 4.73
CA ILE A 59 -10.75 19.01 4.74
C ILE A 59 -12.01 19.20 3.89
N LYS A 60 -13.08 19.76 4.46
CA LYS A 60 -14.37 19.92 3.78
C LYS A 60 -14.88 18.62 3.11
N LYS A 61 -14.69 17.48 3.79
CA LYS A 61 -15.01 16.11 3.31
C LYS A 61 -14.16 15.60 2.14
N LYS A 62 -13.08 16.31 1.80
CA LYS A 62 -12.16 15.92 0.74
C LYS A 62 -10.80 15.50 1.30
N TYR A 63 -10.20 14.53 0.64
CA TYR A 63 -8.88 14.00 0.94
C TYR A 63 -7.87 14.59 -0.04
N GLN A 64 -6.78 15.07 0.52
CA GLN A 64 -5.67 15.67 -0.20
C GLN A 64 -4.68 14.59 -0.65
N LYS A 65 -3.82 14.96 -1.60
CA LYS A 65 -2.76 14.12 -2.18
C LYS A 65 -1.96 13.35 -1.12
N LYS A 66 -1.55 14.02 -0.04
CA LYS A 66 -0.84 13.39 1.09
C LYS A 66 -1.61 12.26 1.79
N GLN A 67 -2.93 12.39 1.93
CA GLN A 67 -3.78 11.38 2.56
C GLN A 67 -3.95 10.18 1.62
N VAL A 68 -4.11 10.44 0.31
CA VAL A 68 -4.18 9.41 -0.72
C VAL A 68 -2.87 8.60 -0.77
N ALA A 69 -1.72 9.28 -0.82
CA ALA A 69 -0.39 8.65 -0.79
C ALA A 69 -0.22 7.73 0.43
N ARG A 70 -0.61 8.22 1.62
CA ARG A 70 -0.52 7.43 2.86
C ARG A 70 -1.50 6.25 2.87
N LEU A 71 -2.70 6.40 2.31
CA LEU A 71 -3.67 5.32 2.17
C LEU A 71 -3.19 4.23 1.20
N ILE A 72 -2.49 4.58 0.13
CA ILE A 72 -1.83 3.60 -0.75
C ILE A 72 -0.80 2.81 0.04
N ALA A 73 0.15 3.47 0.71
CA ALA A 73 1.19 2.80 1.50
C ALA A 73 0.58 1.88 2.58
N ILE A 74 -0.42 2.36 3.34
CA ILE A 74 -1.12 1.56 4.34
C ILE A 74 -1.78 0.34 3.70
N SER A 75 -2.45 0.50 2.56
CA SER A 75 -3.18 -0.59 1.90
C SER A 75 -2.26 -1.71 1.42
N ILE A 76 -1.03 -1.37 1.01
CA ILE A 76 0.02 -2.33 0.64
C ILE A 76 0.56 -3.07 1.87
N LEU A 77 0.91 -2.32 2.91
CA LEU A 77 1.60 -2.86 4.10
C LEU A 77 0.68 -3.68 5.01
N LYS A 78 -0.61 -3.33 5.10
CA LYS A 78 -1.57 -3.97 6.03
C LYS A 78 -1.87 -5.45 5.76
N ASN A 79 -1.35 -6.00 4.67
CA ASN A 79 -1.48 -7.43 4.40
C ASN A 79 -0.57 -8.27 5.29
N VAL A 80 0.54 -7.69 5.73
CA VAL A 80 1.56 -8.41 6.52
C VAL A 80 1.79 -7.75 7.87
N PHE A 81 1.59 -6.44 7.98
CA PHE A 81 1.81 -5.69 9.21
C PHE A 81 0.49 -5.23 9.86
N PRO A 82 0.39 -5.28 11.20
CA PRO A 82 -0.67 -4.60 11.93
C PRO A 82 -0.68 -3.09 11.65
N ILE A 83 -1.88 -2.49 11.60
CA ILE A 83 -2.03 -1.05 11.31
C ILE A 83 -1.32 -0.14 12.31
N GLN A 84 -1.21 -0.58 13.57
CA GLN A 84 -0.55 0.17 14.64
C GLN A 84 0.95 0.31 14.35
N ASP A 85 1.60 -0.80 13.98
CA ASP A 85 3.03 -0.82 13.63
C ASP A 85 3.30 0.02 12.38
N ILE A 86 2.45 -0.12 11.35
CA ILE A 86 2.53 0.71 10.13
C ILE A 86 2.46 2.19 10.49
N SER A 87 1.48 2.59 11.31
CA SER A 87 1.31 3.99 11.67
C SER A 87 2.51 4.52 12.47
N GLN A 88 3.07 3.73 13.38
CA GLN A 88 4.25 4.12 14.15
C GLN A 88 5.46 4.36 13.24
N VAL A 89 5.73 3.43 12.32
CA VAL A 89 6.84 3.55 11.35
C VAL A 89 6.66 4.78 10.45
N LEU A 90 5.47 4.95 9.87
CA LEU A 90 5.20 6.08 8.97
C LEU A 90 5.31 7.43 9.68
N THR A 91 4.87 7.52 10.94
CA THR A 91 4.99 8.74 11.74
C THR A 91 6.46 9.06 12.08
N SER A 92 7.26 8.05 12.44
CA SER A 92 8.70 8.25 12.67
C SER A 92 9.43 8.72 11.42
N LEU A 93 9.10 8.15 10.25
CA LEU A 93 9.68 8.58 8.97
C LEU A 93 9.27 10.00 8.59
N GLN A 94 8.02 10.40 8.85
CA GLN A 94 7.53 11.75 8.59
C GLN A 94 8.17 12.82 9.47
N ALA A 95 8.75 12.46 10.62
CA ALA A 95 9.48 13.41 11.45
C ALA A 95 10.76 13.93 10.76
N THR A 96 11.30 13.19 9.79
CA THR A 96 12.57 13.49 9.12
C THR A 96 12.43 13.85 7.64
N SER A 97 11.24 13.71 7.05
CA SER A 97 11.04 13.88 5.61
C SER A 97 9.60 14.25 5.25
N SER A 98 9.42 14.94 4.12
CA SER A 98 8.08 15.28 3.64
C SER A 98 7.32 14.04 3.18
N SER A 99 5.98 14.13 3.14
CA SER A 99 5.14 13.01 2.66
C SER A 99 5.42 12.66 1.20
N GLU A 100 5.82 13.64 0.38
CA GLU A 100 6.21 13.44 -1.01
C GLU A 100 7.48 12.60 -1.13
N VAL A 101 8.55 13.02 -0.45
CA VAL A 101 9.83 12.31 -0.48
C VAL A 101 9.67 10.88 0.01
N LEU A 102 8.97 10.67 1.13
CA LEU A 102 8.76 9.34 1.69
C LEU A 102 7.94 8.43 0.75
N TYR A 103 6.88 8.97 0.16
CA TYR A 103 6.05 8.22 -0.77
C TYR A 103 6.84 7.85 -2.03
N ASP A 104 7.58 8.78 -2.62
CA ASP A 104 8.42 8.48 -3.77
C ASP A 104 9.55 7.51 -3.45
N THR A 105 10.17 7.59 -2.27
CA THR A 105 11.14 6.58 -1.82
C THR A 105 10.51 5.19 -1.74
N PHE A 106 9.32 5.09 -1.15
CA PHE A 106 8.56 3.84 -1.06
C PHE A 106 8.20 3.28 -2.46
N VAL A 107 7.65 4.12 -3.34
CA VAL A 107 7.25 3.74 -4.70
C VAL A 107 8.46 3.36 -5.56
N ASN A 108 9.57 4.10 -5.46
CA ASN A 108 10.79 3.78 -6.18
C ASN A 108 11.32 2.41 -5.80
N TYR A 109 11.32 2.09 -4.50
CA TYR A 109 11.72 0.75 -4.05
C TYR A 109 10.72 -0.32 -4.51
N TRP A 110 9.41 -0.04 -4.41
CA TRP A 110 8.38 -0.97 -4.85
C TRP A 110 8.54 -1.34 -6.34
N ASN A 111 8.69 -0.32 -7.19
CA ASN A 111 8.72 -0.44 -8.64
C ASN A 111 10.05 -0.96 -9.18
N ASN A 112 11.17 -0.52 -8.61
CA ASN A 112 12.50 -0.70 -9.21
C ASN A 112 13.48 -1.49 -8.32
N GLY A 113 13.15 -1.75 -7.06
CA GLY A 113 14.02 -2.46 -6.10
C GLY A 113 15.00 -1.55 -5.36
N LEU A 114 16.10 -2.13 -4.87
CA LEU A 114 17.10 -1.45 -4.04
C LEU A 114 17.68 -0.21 -4.74
N THR A 115 17.57 0.95 -4.09
CA THR A 115 18.27 2.17 -4.48
C THR A 115 19.17 2.63 -3.32
N GLN A 116 20.30 3.27 -3.63
CA GLN A 116 21.35 3.63 -2.67
C GLN A 116 20.88 4.61 -1.56
N SER A 117 19.70 5.22 -1.71
CA SER A 117 19.13 6.22 -0.81
C SER A 117 17.87 5.74 -0.07
N THR A 118 17.48 4.46 -0.18
CA THR A 118 16.27 3.97 0.51
C THR A 118 16.60 3.64 1.97
N PRO A 119 15.89 4.23 2.95
CA PRO A 119 15.99 3.80 4.35
C PRO A 119 15.72 2.29 4.48
N GLU A 120 16.54 1.58 5.25
CA GLU A 120 16.44 0.12 5.40
C GLU A 120 15.03 -0.33 5.84
N ILE A 121 14.37 0.46 6.69
CA ILE A 121 13.01 0.15 7.13
C ILE A 121 12.00 0.09 5.97
N ILE A 122 12.17 0.92 4.94
CA ILE A 122 11.31 0.91 3.74
C ILE A 122 11.63 -0.32 2.89
N SER A 123 12.91 -0.67 2.73
CA SER A 123 13.30 -1.84 1.94
C SER A 123 12.79 -3.14 2.57
N TYR A 124 13.02 -3.34 3.87
CA TYR A 124 12.55 -4.53 4.59
C TYR A 124 11.02 -4.63 4.63
N ALA A 125 10.30 -3.52 4.83
CA ALA A 125 8.84 -3.52 4.81
C ALA A 125 8.28 -3.96 3.45
N CYS A 126 8.82 -3.39 2.36
CA CYS A 126 8.42 -3.77 1.00
C CYS A 126 8.80 -5.22 0.66
N GLN A 127 10.00 -5.66 1.04
CA GLN A 127 10.45 -7.03 0.81
C GLN A 127 9.56 -8.05 1.54
N THR A 128 9.18 -7.76 2.79
CA THR A 128 8.26 -8.60 3.57
C THR A 128 6.92 -8.79 2.88
N VAL A 129 6.34 -7.71 2.33
CA VAL A 129 5.08 -7.79 1.56
C VAL A 129 5.26 -8.64 0.30
N LYS A 130 6.34 -8.43 -0.44
CA LYS A 130 6.65 -9.18 -1.66
C LYS A 130 6.85 -10.68 -1.38
N ASP A 131 7.59 -11.02 -0.33
CA ASP A 131 7.84 -12.41 0.07
C ASP A 131 6.56 -13.11 0.54
N TYR A 132 5.71 -12.41 1.31
CA TYR A 132 4.39 -12.92 1.69
C TYR A 132 3.51 -13.20 0.46
N GLN A 133 3.41 -12.25 -0.47
CA GLN A 133 2.65 -12.43 -1.71
C GLN A 133 3.18 -13.59 -2.55
N HIS A 134 4.51 -13.73 -2.64
CA HIS A 134 5.13 -14.86 -3.34
C HIS A 134 4.78 -16.20 -2.69
N THR A 135 4.84 -16.27 -1.36
CA THR A 135 4.49 -17.46 -0.59
C THR A 135 3.03 -17.88 -0.83
N MET A 136 2.10 -16.91 -0.79
CA MET A 136 0.68 -17.18 -1.04
C MET A 136 0.41 -17.62 -2.48
N LYS A 137 1.13 -17.05 -3.46
CA LYS A 137 1.04 -17.47 -4.86
C LYS A 137 1.47 -18.93 -5.02
N LEU A 138 2.65 -19.30 -4.49
CA LEU A 138 3.15 -20.68 -4.54
C LEU A 138 2.19 -21.67 -3.86
N SER A 139 1.61 -21.29 -2.71
CA SER A 139 0.62 -22.12 -2.01
C SER A 139 -0.59 -22.45 -2.89
N ARG A 140 -1.10 -21.48 -3.66
CA ARG A 140 -2.25 -21.67 -4.58
C ARG A 140 -1.88 -22.53 -5.78
N GLU A 141 -0.69 -22.34 -6.34
CA GLU A 141 -0.19 -23.16 -7.46
C GLU A 141 -0.05 -24.64 -7.07
N MET A 142 0.36 -24.91 -5.82
CA MET A 142 0.41 -26.25 -5.24
C MET A 142 -0.98 -26.89 -5.01
N GLU A 143 -2.01 -26.08 -4.75
CA GLU A 143 -3.39 -26.57 -4.62
C GLU A 143 -4.01 -26.90 -5.98
N ASN A 144 -3.75 -26.08 -6.99
CA ASN A 144 -4.26 -26.28 -8.35
C ASN A 144 -3.66 -27.52 -9.02
N THR A 145 -2.36 -27.79 -8.82
CA THR A 145 -1.69 -29.00 -9.34
C THR A 145 -2.18 -30.31 -8.71
N LYS A 146 -2.80 -30.27 -7.53
CA LYS A 146 -3.42 -31.46 -6.92
C LYS A 146 -4.79 -31.83 -7.53
N HIS A 147 -5.39 -30.93 -8.31
CA HIS A 147 -6.73 -31.09 -8.89
C HIS A 147 -6.73 -31.47 -10.38
N GLU A 148 -5.56 -31.66 -11.00
CA GLU A 148 -5.45 -32.36 -12.29
C GLU A 148 -5.25 -33.85 -12.03
N PRO A 149 -6.30 -34.68 -12.02
CA PRO A 149 -6.11 -36.13 -12.03
C PRO A 149 -5.42 -36.49 -13.34
N ASN A 150 -4.31 -37.23 -13.23
CA ASN A 150 -3.57 -37.81 -14.35
C ASN A 150 -4.53 -38.30 -15.45
N LEU A 151 -4.46 -37.68 -16.63
CA LEU A 151 -5.05 -38.21 -17.85
C LEU A 151 -4.17 -39.32 -18.42
#